data_AF-A0A0C4DL15-F1
#
_entry.id   AF-A0A0C4DL15-F1
#
_cell.length_a   1.000
_cell.length_b   1.000
_cell.length_c   1.000
_cell.angle_alpha   90.00
_cell.angle_beta   90.00
_cell.angle_gamma   90.00
#
_symmetry.space_group_name_H-M   'P 1'
#
loop_
_entity.id
_entity.type
_entity.pdbx_description
1 polymer ?
#
loop_
_entity_poly.entity_id
_entity_poly.type
_entity_poly.pdbx_seq_one_letter_code
_entity_poly.pdbx_strand_id
1 'polypeptide(L)'
;MFGWKVNLAVALPESPTFWLLLFLVLFLHRYVRLIVNCVSHWRYKSYPIPDKPTFREKDVTVVIPTIHHNFEELRPSLESILATNPFELIIVTTTSKFDDLMKVSRTLNFPRIRIFSIPVANKRFQVCEALPYVTTPITIMADDDVTWPPTLIPWILAPFENEDIGGVGTCQRVRREEPGASLLRLASNWLGACYIERRNFEISATHHMDGGTSCMSGRTGAYRTSIFRDAMFLHSFRTERWRNYILNADDDNFVTRWLVSHNWKTWIQYEPECEIETTLEYGLRFLYQCSRWARSNWRSNWTSLVVERHVWKQQPWSTYALHIATFTSLAFVFDPLILASLWWGTANWNEVIRRYAFRIMLVFFAFTKVVKLLGLFRKNPVDILYLPLSIVFGYFHGLIKLYALFTLNMTTWGSRKDGDDNDNLRLAPWPRRCAILNNPPLEEVEIIRYMGEAERPMSPSKSKCKIVINDPSNSSAAPPTPPEEPASEKTPLL
;
A
#
# COMPACT_ATOMS: atom_id res chain seq x y z
N MET A 1 16.09 -37.02 -41.74
CA MET A 1 16.15 -37.29 -40.29
C MET A 1 17.24 -36.42 -39.68
N PHE A 2 16.91 -35.22 -39.20
CA PHE A 2 17.82 -34.39 -38.40
C PHE A 2 17.42 -34.51 -36.94
N GLY A 3 18.12 -35.37 -36.19
CA GLY A 3 17.88 -35.61 -34.78
C GLY A 3 18.54 -34.54 -33.93
N TRP A 4 17.73 -33.63 -33.39
CA TRP A 4 18.12 -32.75 -32.30
C TRP A 4 18.29 -33.58 -31.02
N LYS A 5 19.52 -33.81 -30.59
CA LYS A 5 19.81 -34.17 -29.18
C LYS A 5 20.43 -32.96 -28.51
N VAL A 6 19.58 -32.05 -28.05
CA VAL A 6 19.99 -31.04 -27.06
C VAL A 6 20.09 -31.76 -25.72
N ASN A 7 21.29 -32.21 -25.37
CA ASN A 7 21.62 -32.60 -24.01
C ASN A 7 21.71 -31.33 -23.15
N LEU A 8 20.57 -30.79 -22.74
CA LEU A 8 20.50 -29.85 -21.63
C LEU A 8 20.36 -30.63 -20.31
N ALA A 9 21.25 -31.60 -20.10
CA ALA A 9 21.44 -32.18 -18.79
C ALA A 9 22.28 -31.18 -18.00
N VAL A 10 21.63 -30.27 -17.28
CA VAL A 10 22.27 -29.59 -16.17
C VAL A 10 22.70 -30.71 -15.22
N ALA A 11 23.99 -31.06 -15.24
CA ALA A 11 24.57 -32.05 -14.35
C ALA A 11 24.44 -31.50 -12.93
N LEU A 12 23.34 -31.85 -12.26
CA LEU A 12 23.18 -31.57 -10.85
C LEU A 12 24.27 -32.35 -10.10
N PRO A 13 24.88 -31.78 -9.06
CA PRO A 13 25.95 -32.48 -8.34
C PRO A 13 25.42 -33.82 -7.81
N GLU A 14 26.07 -34.92 -8.17
CA GLU A 14 25.61 -36.28 -7.82
C GLU A 14 25.87 -36.64 -6.35
N SER A 15 26.59 -35.80 -5.60
CA SER A 15 26.96 -36.10 -4.22
C SER A 15 25.78 -35.95 -3.25
N PRO A 16 25.42 -37.00 -2.48
CA PRO A 16 24.45 -36.89 -1.39
C PRO A 16 24.83 -35.80 -0.36
N THR A 17 26.12 -35.58 -0.13
CA THR A 17 26.60 -34.52 0.77
C THR A 17 26.21 -33.13 0.28
N PHE A 18 26.33 -32.87 -1.03
CA PHE A 18 25.90 -31.59 -1.62
C PHE A 18 24.40 -31.38 -1.39
N TRP A 19 23.58 -32.38 -1.68
CA TRP A 19 22.13 -32.29 -1.52
C TRP A 19 21.71 -32.09 -0.07
N LEU A 20 22.40 -32.74 0.87
CA LEU A 20 22.15 -32.56 2.29
C LEU A 20 22.52 -31.14 2.75
N LEU A 21 23.65 -30.59 2.30
CA LEU A 21 24.03 -29.20 2.56
C LEU A 21 23.02 -28.21 1.96
N LEU A 22 22.58 -28.46 0.73
CA LEU A 22 21.53 -27.66 0.09
C LEU A 22 20.22 -27.71 0.89
N PHE A 23 19.81 -28.91 1.33
CA PHE A 23 18.64 -29.07 2.20
C PHE A 23 18.79 -28.23 3.47
N LEU A 24 19.92 -28.33 4.16
CA LEU A 24 20.18 -27.57 5.40
C LEU A 24 20.11 -26.06 5.16
N VAL A 25 20.76 -25.55 4.11
CA VAL A 25 20.74 -24.12 3.78
C VAL A 25 19.31 -23.65 3.48
N LEU A 26 18.58 -24.38 2.63
CA LEU A 26 17.21 -24.02 2.27
C LEU A 26 16.24 -24.13 3.45
N PHE A 27 16.39 -25.18 4.26
CA PHE A 27 15.59 -25.39 5.46
C PHE A 27 15.83 -24.26 6.46
N LEU A 28 17.09 -23.95 6.76
CA LEU A 28 17.44 -22.89 7.69
C LEU A 28 16.96 -21.53 7.19
N HIS A 29 17.27 -21.19 5.93
CA HIS A 29 16.84 -19.93 5.30
C HIS A 29 15.32 -19.73 5.41
N ARG A 30 14.53 -20.78 5.20
CA ARG A 30 13.08 -20.66 5.14
C ARG A 30 12.40 -20.78 6.50
N TYR A 31 12.84 -21.71 7.32
CA TYR A 31 12.09 -22.17 8.48
C TYR A 31 12.60 -21.64 9.82
N VAL A 32 13.86 -21.19 9.93
CA VAL A 32 14.31 -20.45 11.11
C VAL A 32 13.42 -19.22 11.32
N ARG A 33 13.25 -18.43 10.25
CA ARG A 33 12.31 -17.31 10.24
C ARG A 33 10.89 -17.72 10.63
N LEU A 34 10.37 -18.82 10.07
CA LEU A 34 9.00 -19.26 10.38
C LEU A 34 8.85 -19.58 11.87
N ILE A 35 9.75 -20.38 12.43
CA ILE A 35 9.70 -20.81 13.83
C ILE A 35 9.82 -19.61 14.76
N VAL A 36 10.79 -18.73 14.52
CA VAL A 36 10.96 -17.51 15.32
C VAL A 36 9.73 -16.61 15.21
N ASN A 37 9.19 -16.41 14.01
CA ASN A 37 7.97 -15.62 13.84
C ASN A 37 6.75 -16.26 14.51
N CYS A 38 6.62 -17.59 14.58
CA CYS A 38 5.55 -18.25 15.35
C CYS A 38 5.65 -17.92 16.84
N VAL A 39 6.84 -18.12 17.42
CA VAL A 39 7.09 -17.83 18.84
C VAL A 39 6.85 -16.35 19.13
N SER A 40 7.33 -15.49 18.23
CA SER A 40 7.17 -14.05 18.32
C SER A 40 5.69 -13.63 18.25
N HIS A 41 4.96 -14.08 17.24
CA HIS A 41 3.53 -13.77 17.05
C HIS A 41 2.69 -14.19 18.27
N TRP A 42 2.87 -15.41 18.77
CA TRP A 42 2.07 -15.91 19.90
C TRP A 42 2.42 -15.28 21.25
N ARG A 43 3.55 -14.56 21.33
CA ARG A 43 3.93 -13.77 22.49
C ARG A 43 3.69 -12.27 22.33
N TYR A 44 3.30 -11.83 21.14
CA TYR A 44 2.99 -10.44 20.87
C TYR A 44 1.78 -10.00 21.69
N LYS A 45 1.81 -8.76 22.16
CA LYS A 45 0.73 -8.14 22.94
C LYS A 45 0.51 -6.73 22.46
N SER A 46 -0.73 -6.29 22.49
CA SER A 46 -1.11 -4.90 22.22
C SER A 46 -0.66 -3.98 23.36
N TYR A 47 -0.52 -2.67 23.09
CA TYR A 47 -0.39 -1.69 24.18
C TYR A 47 -1.70 -1.66 24.96
N PRO A 48 -1.66 -1.76 26.30
CA PRO A 48 -2.85 -1.61 27.12
C PRO A 48 -3.38 -0.18 27.04
N ILE A 49 -4.70 -0.02 27.13
CA ILE A 49 -5.31 1.29 27.27
C ILE A 49 -4.92 1.85 28.65
N PRO A 50 -4.35 3.06 28.73
CA PRO A 50 -3.98 3.67 30.01
C PRO A 50 -5.22 4.07 30.82
N ASP A 51 -5.14 4.00 32.14
CA ASP A 51 -6.24 4.41 33.04
C ASP A 51 -6.62 5.89 32.89
N LYS A 52 -5.62 6.72 32.54
CA LYS A 52 -5.77 8.16 32.31
C LYS A 52 -5.15 8.52 30.95
N PRO A 53 -5.88 8.32 29.84
CA PRO A 53 -5.36 8.58 28.51
C PRO A 53 -5.16 10.08 28.29
N THR A 54 -4.01 10.44 27.71
CA THR A 54 -3.68 11.79 27.26
C THR A 54 -4.48 12.14 26.01
N PHE A 55 -4.63 11.18 25.09
CA PHE A 55 -5.37 11.35 23.84
C PHE A 55 -6.76 10.70 23.90
N ARG A 56 -7.77 11.39 23.40
CA ARG A 56 -9.17 10.94 23.35
C ARG A 56 -9.75 11.11 21.95
N GLU A 57 -11.00 10.73 21.75
CA GLU A 57 -11.72 10.87 20.48
C GLU A 57 -11.75 12.32 19.95
N LYS A 58 -11.70 13.31 20.84
CA LYS A 58 -11.64 14.74 20.49
C LYS A 58 -10.27 15.21 20.00
N ASP A 59 -9.26 14.37 20.07
CA ASP A 59 -7.90 14.63 19.61
C ASP A 59 -7.62 14.02 18.24
N VAL A 60 -8.69 13.56 17.56
CA VAL A 60 -8.60 12.77 16.33
C VAL A 60 -9.37 13.41 15.19
N THR A 61 -8.68 13.67 14.08
CA THR A 61 -9.33 13.91 12.78
C THR A 61 -9.14 12.70 11.87
N VAL A 62 -10.23 12.19 11.31
CA VAL A 62 -10.22 11.09 10.35
C VAL A 62 -10.21 11.66 8.93
N VAL A 63 -9.34 11.14 8.07
CA VAL A 63 -9.20 11.54 6.66
C VAL A 63 -9.49 10.35 5.76
N ILE A 64 -10.51 10.46 4.91
CA ILE A 64 -10.95 9.42 3.96
C ILE A 64 -10.85 9.94 2.52
N PRO A 65 -9.86 9.51 1.73
CA PRO A 65 -9.87 9.70 0.30
C PRO A 65 -10.77 8.65 -0.37
N THR A 66 -11.71 9.08 -1.22
CA THR A 66 -12.62 8.17 -1.93
C THR A 66 -12.76 8.53 -3.40
N ILE A 67 -13.01 7.52 -4.23
CA ILE A 67 -13.39 7.67 -5.63
C ILE A 67 -14.65 6.86 -5.96
N HIS A 68 -15.40 6.45 -4.93
CA HIS A 68 -16.54 5.55 -5.06
C HIS A 68 -17.64 6.15 -5.95
N HIS A 69 -18.29 5.31 -6.76
CA HIS A 69 -19.36 5.76 -7.66
C HIS A 69 -20.70 5.93 -6.94
N ASN A 70 -20.97 5.05 -5.98
CA ASN A 70 -22.21 5.04 -5.22
C ASN A 70 -21.93 5.28 -3.73
N PHE A 71 -22.05 6.51 -3.26
CA PHE A 71 -21.70 6.84 -1.87
C PHE A 71 -22.64 6.20 -0.82
N GLU A 72 -23.84 5.75 -1.21
CA GLU A 72 -24.73 5.03 -0.29
C GLU A 72 -24.15 3.66 0.12
N GLU A 73 -23.35 3.02 -0.73
CA GLU A 73 -22.65 1.78 -0.35
C GLU A 73 -21.58 2.01 0.72
N LEU A 74 -21.08 3.24 0.86
CA LEU A 74 -20.12 3.61 1.91
C LEU A 74 -20.80 3.95 3.24
N ARG A 75 -22.14 4.10 3.26
CA ARG A 75 -22.88 4.51 4.47
C ARG A 75 -22.52 3.67 5.70
N PRO A 76 -22.51 2.32 5.65
CA PRO A 76 -22.17 1.51 6.82
C PRO A 76 -20.75 1.78 7.34
N SER A 77 -19.78 1.98 6.43
CA SER A 77 -18.40 2.32 6.77
C SER A 77 -18.34 3.68 7.48
N LEU A 78 -18.95 4.71 6.87
CA LEU A 78 -18.98 6.06 7.42
C LEU A 78 -19.67 6.11 8.78
N GLU A 79 -20.84 5.47 8.91
CA GLU A 79 -21.58 5.40 10.18
C GLU A 79 -20.77 4.70 11.27
N SER A 80 -20.04 3.63 10.95
CA SER A 80 -19.16 2.96 11.93
C SER A 80 -18.02 3.85 12.43
N ILE A 81 -17.43 4.66 11.54
CA ILE A 81 -16.38 5.62 11.90
C ILE A 81 -16.97 6.73 12.77
N LEU A 82 -18.11 7.29 12.37
CA LEU A 82 -18.80 8.36 13.10
C LEU A 82 -19.29 7.90 14.47
N ALA A 83 -19.65 6.62 14.64
CA ALA A 83 -20.02 6.03 15.91
C ALA A 83 -18.87 6.06 16.95
N THR A 84 -17.62 6.17 16.50
CA THR A 84 -16.46 6.38 17.40
C THR A 84 -16.28 7.84 17.85
N ASN A 85 -17.15 8.74 17.38
CA ASN A 85 -17.22 10.16 17.74
C ASN A 85 -15.88 10.93 17.62
N PRO A 86 -15.18 10.86 16.47
CA PRO A 86 -13.96 11.64 16.29
C PRO A 86 -14.24 13.15 16.36
N PHE A 87 -13.20 13.95 16.56
CA PHE A 87 -13.32 15.40 16.48
C PHE A 87 -13.82 15.84 15.11
N GLU A 88 -13.30 15.29 14.03
CA GLU A 88 -13.71 15.69 12.68
C GLU A 88 -13.52 14.55 11.70
N LEU A 89 -14.41 14.48 10.71
CA LEU A 89 -14.26 13.62 9.55
C LEU A 89 -14.06 14.49 8.31
N ILE A 90 -12.91 14.33 7.65
CA ILE A 90 -12.61 14.95 6.38
C ILE A 90 -12.68 13.90 5.28
N ILE A 91 -13.51 14.13 4.28
CA ILE A 91 -13.65 13.25 3.11
C ILE A 91 -13.20 14.00 1.86
N VAL A 92 -12.33 13.40 1.05
CA VAL A 92 -11.85 14.03 -0.19
C VAL A 92 -12.19 13.17 -1.38
N THR A 93 -12.88 13.73 -2.36
CA THR A 93 -13.33 13.03 -3.57
C THR A 93 -12.87 13.75 -4.85
N THR A 94 -13.29 13.27 -6.03
CA THR A 94 -13.10 14.01 -7.29
C THR A 94 -14.16 15.07 -7.49
N THR A 95 -13.85 16.17 -8.19
CA THR A 95 -14.80 17.27 -8.44
C THR A 95 -16.11 16.78 -9.05
N SER A 96 -16.05 15.81 -9.97
CA SER A 96 -17.23 15.19 -10.59
C SER A 96 -18.16 14.44 -9.62
N LYS A 97 -17.68 14.09 -8.43
CA LYS A 97 -18.39 13.29 -7.42
C LYS A 97 -18.71 14.07 -6.15
N PHE A 98 -18.35 15.35 -6.10
CA PHE A 98 -18.49 16.19 -4.91
C PHE A 98 -19.94 16.33 -4.48
N ASP A 99 -20.85 16.63 -5.42
CA ASP A 99 -22.27 16.86 -5.11
C ASP A 99 -22.96 15.61 -4.58
N ASP A 100 -22.63 14.43 -5.10
CA ASP A 100 -23.21 13.17 -4.64
C ASP A 100 -22.73 12.80 -3.24
N LEU A 101 -21.44 13.01 -2.95
CA LEU A 101 -20.91 12.83 -1.60
C LEU A 101 -21.53 13.85 -0.62
N MET A 102 -21.71 15.11 -1.05
CA MET A 102 -22.37 16.15 -0.25
C MET A 102 -23.79 15.74 0.13
N LYS A 103 -24.57 15.16 -0.80
CA LYS A 103 -25.93 14.65 -0.50
C LYS A 103 -25.91 13.60 0.60
N VAL A 104 -25.05 12.58 0.48
CA VAL A 104 -24.93 11.51 1.49
C VAL A 104 -24.45 12.05 2.82
N SER A 105 -23.47 12.95 2.84
CA SER A 105 -22.94 13.51 4.09
C SER A 105 -23.97 14.28 4.91
N ARG A 106 -24.90 14.98 4.24
CA ARG A 106 -25.99 15.71 4.90
C ARG A 106 -26.96 14.78 5.63
N THR A 107 -27.06 13.52 5.22
CA THR A 107 -27.95 12.55 5.87
C THR A 107 -27.29 11.80 7.03
N LEU A 108 -25.96 11.87 7.18
CA LEU A 108 -25.21 11.21 8.27
C LEU A 108 -25.36 11.93 9.63
N ASN A 109 -26.03 13.09 9.67
CA ASN A 109 -26.34 13.88 10.87
C ASN A 109 -25.18 14.03 11.88
N PHE A 110 -23.96 14.28 11.37
CA PHE A 110 -22.77 14.49 12.19
C PHE A 110 -22.27 15.92 12.02
N PRO A 111 -22.01 16.66 13.11
CA PRO A 111 -21.82 18.12 13.05
C PRO A 111 -20.50 18.55 12.40
N ARG A 112 -19.51 17.65 12.31
CA ARG A 112 -18.13 17.98 11.91
C ARG A 112 -17.65 17.10 10.76
N ILE A 113 -18.41 17.08 9.68
CA ILE A 113 -17.98 16.51 8.39
C ILE A 113 -17.57 17.65 7.46
N ARG A 114 -16.37 17.57 6.89
CA ARG A 114 -15.92 18.45 5.82
C ARG A 114 -15.59 17.66 4.57
N ILE A 115 -16.01 18.19 3.44
CA ILE A 115 -15.75 17.56 2.15
C ILE A 115 -14.89 18.49 1.31
N PHE A 116 -13.86 17.91 0.71
CA PHE A 116 -13.03 18.58 -0.30
C PHE A 116 -13.09 17.80 -1.61
N SER A 117 -12.66 18.44 -2.69
CA SER A 117 -12.46 17.75 -3.95
C SER A 117 -11.18 18.15 -4.64
N ILE A 118 -10.67 17.25 -5.46
CA ILE A 118 -9.60 17.52 -6.42
C ILE A 118 -10.06 17.17 -7.84
N PRO A 119 -9.48 17.79 -8.89
CA PRO A 119 -9.93 17.54 -10.26
C PRO A 119 -9.71 16.10 -10.74
N VAL A 120 -8.56 15.50 -10.37
CA VAL A 120 -8.13 14.18 -10.86
C VAL A 120 -7.94 13.23 -9.71
N ALA A 121 -8.56 12.04 -9.77
CA ALA A 121 -8.43 11.01 -8.75
C ALA A 121 -6.95 10.64 -8.51
N ASN A 122 -6.49 10.80 -7.28
CA ASN A 122 -5.15 10.41 -6.83
C ASN A 122 -5.16 10.41 -5.31
N LYS A 123 -5.05 9.22 -4.70
CA LYS A 123 -5.17 9.08 -3.24
C LYS A 123 -4.20 9.98 -2.48
N ARG A 124 -2.94 10.09 -2.93
CA ARG A 124 -1.92 10.92 -2.27
C ARG A 124 -2.30 12.40 -2.33
N PHE A 125 -2.76 12.88 -3.48
CA PHE A 125 -3.18 14.27 -3.63
C PHE A 125 -4.47 14.56 -2.86
N GLN A 126 -5.42 13.61 -2.81
CA GLN A 126 -6.63 13.70 -1.99
C GLN A 126 -6.27 13.85 -0.51
N VAL A 127 -5.36 13.01 -0.01
CA VAL A 127 -4.86 13.12 1.37
C VAL A 127 -4.19 14.47 1.59
N CYS A 128 -3.29 14.86 0.69
CA CYS A 128 -2.57 16.13 0.75
C CYS A 128 -3.45 17.38 0.69
N GLU A 129 -4.66 17.29 0.14
CA GLU A 129 -5.65 18.37 0.16
C GLU A 129 -6.28 18.51 1.55
N ALA A 130 -6.51 17.39 2.26
CA ALA A 130 -7.07 17.41 3.60
C ALA A 130 -6.08 17.85 4.69
N LEU A 131 -4.82 17.40 4.62
CA LEU A 131 -3.84 17.54 5.69
C LEU A 131 -3.65 18.99 6.23
N PRO A 132 -3.62 20.05 5.41
CA PRO A 132 -3.48 21.43 5.90
C PRO A 132 -4.61 21.88 6.83
N TYR A 133 -5.78 21.24 6.74
CA TYR A 133 -6.97 21.58 7.52
C TYR A 133 -7.09 20.80 8.82
N VAL A 134 -6.20 19.82 9.06
CA VAL A 134 -6.22 19.02 10.28
C VAL A 134 -5.61 19.81 11.44
N THR A 135 -6.42 20.08 12.46
CA THR A 135 -6.03 20.86 13.64
C THR A 135 -5.66 20.01 14.85
N THR A 136 -6.19 18.79 14.93
CA THR A 136 -6.00 17.83 16.02
C THR A 136 -4.59 17.23 16.05
N PRO A 137 -4.13 16.71 17.20
CA PRO A 137 -2.78 16.15 17.32
C PRO A 137 -2.60 14.77 16.65
N ILE A 138 -3.68 14.02 16.43
CA ILE A 138 -3.64 12.71 15.77
C ILE A 138 -4.51 12.71 14.50
N THR A 139 -3.91 12.33 13.38
CA THR A 139 -4.61 12.10 12.11
C THR A 139 -4.78 10.61 11.89
N ILE A 140 -6.01 10.14 11.67
CA ILE A 140 -6.28 8.77 11.23
C ILE A 140 -6.58 8.78 9.74
N MET A 141 -5.76 8.09 8.96
CA MET A 141 -6.04 7.82 7.55
C MET A 141 -6.81 6.51 7.43
N ALA A 142 -7.92 6.52 6.69
CA ALA A 142 -8.73 5.32 6.46
C ALA A 142 -9.18 5.18 5.00
N ASP A 143 -9.31 3.94 4.53
CA ASP A 143 -9.95 3.64 3.24
C ASP A 143 -11.48 3.82 3.35
N ASP A 144 -12.16 3.90 2.21
CA ASP A 144 -13.61 4.13 2.16
C ASP A 144 -14.46 2.90 2.51
N ASP A 145 -13.88 1.71 2.42
CA ASP A 145 -14.55 0.41 2.58
C ASP A 145 -14.17 -0.31 3.89
N VAL A 146 -13.85 0.45 4.94
CA VAL A 146 -13.52 -0.09 6.27
C VAL A 146 -14.63 0.12 7.27
N THR A 147 -14.79 -0.84 8.17
CA THR A 147 -15.73 -0.76 9.28
C THR A 147 -14.98 -0.87 10.59
N TRP A 148 -15.22 0.10 11.46
CA TRP A 148 -14.56 0.22 12.76
C TRP A 148 -15.42 -0.38 13.86
N PRO A 149 -14.83 -1.14 14.80
CA PRO A 149 -15.50 -1.43 16.05
C PRO A 149 -15.64 -0.14 16.87
N PRO A 150 -16.71 0.03 17.67
CA PRO A 150 -16.93 1.23 18.48
C PRO A 150 -15.80 1.48 19.51
N THR A 151 -15.06 0.42 19.84
CA THR A 151 -13.93 0.42 20.78
C THR A 151 -12.60 0.83 20.14
N LEU A 152 -12.54 1.12 18.83
CA LEU A 152 -11.26 1.31 18.13
C LEU A 152 -10.42 2.47 18.66
N ILE A 153 -11.04 3.63 18.92
CA ILE A 153 -10.31 4.87 19.22
C ILE A 153 -9.42 4.74 20.48
N PRO A 154 -9.91 4.29 21.64
CA PRO A 154 -9.05 4.07 22.80
C PRO A 154 -7.85 3.15 22.51
N TRP A 155 -8.07 2.08 21.74
CA TRP A 155 -7.00 1.14 21.39
C TRP A 155 -5.97 1.74 20.45
N ILE A 156 -6.38 2.36 19.34
CA ILE A 156 -5.44 2.92 18.36
C ILE A 156 -4.67 4.12 18.92
N LEU A 157 -5.23 4.81 19.92
CA LEU A 157 -4.57 5.94 20.58
C LEU A 157 -3.57 5.52 21.68
N ALA A 158 -3.77 4.39 22.34
CA ALA A 158 -2.97 3.98 23.49
C ALA A 158 -1.43 4.00 23.27
N PRO A 159 -0.87 3.61 22.11
CA PRO A 159 0.58 3.66 21.92
C PRO A 159 1.16 5.09 21.85
N PHE A 160 0.35 6.12 21.56
CA PHE A 160 0.83 7.51 21.45
C PHE A 160 1.19 8.15 22.79
N GLU A 161 0.88 7.49 23.93
CA GLU A 161 1.46 7.86 25.23
C GLU A 161 2.99 7.80 25.22
N ASN A 162 3.57 6.99 24.32
CA ASN A 162 4.99 7.04 24.01
C ASN A 162 5.25 8.11 22.94
N GLU A 163 5.99 9.15 23.30
CA GLU A 163 6.34 10.26 22.41
C GLU A 163 7.07 9.80 21.14
N ASP A 164 7.87 8.73 21.20
CA ASP A 164 8.61 8.18 20.05
C ASP A 164 7.71 7.48 19.02
N ILE A 165 6.44 7.15 19.36
CA ILE A 165 5.53 6.48 18.43
C ILE A 165 4.98 7.50 17.43
N GLY A 166 5.36 7.35 16.17
CA GLY A 166 4.89 8.21 15.08
C GLY A 166 3.65 7.67 14.37
N GLY A 167 3.43 6.35 14.39
CA GLY A 167 2.31 5.70 13.71
C GLY A 167 1.84 4.41 14.36
N VAL A 168 0.52 4.20 14.35
CA VAL A 168 -0.16 3.03 14.91
C VAL A 168 -1.10 2.43 13.87
N GLY A 169 -1.00 1.12 13.67
CA GLY A 169 -1.83 0.37 12.74
C GLY A 169 -2.73 -0.62 13.46
N THR A 170 -3.66 -1.19 12.70
CA THR A 170 -4.70 -2.07 13.23
C THR A 170 -4.58 -3.49 12.71
N CYS A 171 -5.11 -4.42 13.50
CA CYS A 171 -5.41 -5.76 13.05
C CYS A 171 -6.60 -5.75 12.08
N GLN A 172 -6.47 -6.47 10.97
CA GLN A 172 -7.45 -6.44 9.89
C GLN A 172 -8.18 -7.76 9.73
N ARG A 173 -9.43 -7.69 9.30
CA ARG A 173 -10.24 -8.84 8.91
C ARG A 173 -10.95 -8.55 7.60
N VAL A 174 -11.20 -9.60 6.84
CA VAL A 174 -12.05 -9.51 5.66
C VAL A 174 -13.48 -9.81 6.10
N ARG A 175 -14.41 -8.91 5.77
CA ARG A 175 -15.84 -9.14 6.00
C ARG A 175 -16.24 -10.42 5.26
N ARG A 176 -16.87 -11.35 5.99
CA ARG A 176 -17.30 -12.63 5.42
C ARG A 176 -18.57 -12.43 4.61
N GLU A 177 -18.68 -13.20 3.54
CA GLU A 177 -19.86 -13.22 2.69
C GLU A 177 -21.05 -13.89 3.38
N GLU A 178 -22.25 -13.43 3.06
CA GLU A 178 -23.48 -14.03 3.54
C GLU A 178 -23.74 -15.41 2.90
N PRO A 179 -24.49 -16.29 3.60
CA PRO A 179 -24.93 -17.56 3.02
C PRO A 179 -25.69 -17.35 1.70
N GLY A 180 -25.33 -18.11 0.66
CA GLY A 180 -25.97 -18.03 -0.67
C GLY A 180 -25.16 -17.30 -1.74
N ALA A 181 -24.01 -16.71 -1.39
CA ALA A 181 -23.07 -16.19 -2.39
C ALA A 181 -22.56 -17.30 -3.34
N SER A 182 -22.18 -16.91 -4.56
CA SER A 182 -21.63 -17.86 -5.54
C SER A 182 -20.31 -18.48 -5.06
N LEU A 183 -20.03 -19.73 -5.48
CA LEU A 183 -18.80 -20.44 -5.10
C LEU A 183 -17.53 -19.64 -5.42
N LEU A 184 -17.49 -18.92 -6.55
CA LEU A 184 -16.36 -18.08 -6.92
C LEU A 184 -16.17 -16.90 -5.96
N ARG A 185 -17.27 -16.30 -5.50
CA ARG A 185 -17.25 -15.18 -4.56
C ARG A 185 -16.80 -15.64 -3.18
N LEU A 186 -17.33 -16.77 -2.70
CA LEU A 186 -16.90 -17.42 -1.45
C LEU A 186 -15.41 -17.78 -1.49
N ALA A 187 -14.95 -18.39 -2.59
CA ALA A 187 -13.55 -18.74 -2.80
C ALA A 187 -12.64 -17.50 -2.79
N SER A 188 -13.00 -16.44 -3.52
CA SER A 188 -12.22 -15.19 -3.58
C SER A 188 -12.19 -14.49 -2.22
N ASN A 189 -13.34 -14.38 -1.54
CA ASN A 189 -13.45 -13.80 -0.19
C ASN A 189 -12.56 -14.56 0.81
N TRP A 190 -12.55 -15.89 0.74
CA TRP A 190 -11.71 -16.70 1.61
C TRP A 190 -10.21 -16.58 1.30
N LEU A 191 -9.82 -16.56 0.03
CA LEU A 191 -8.43 -16.31 -0.36
C LEU A 191 -7.96 -14.93 0.10
N GLY A 192 -8.84 -13.93 0.04
CA GLY A 192 -8.62 -12.62 0.62
C GLY A 192 -8.43 -12.65 2.13
N ALA A 193 -9.29 -13.38 2.86
CA ALA A 193 -9.16 -13.57 4.31
C ALA A 193 -7.83 -14.24 4.67
N CYS A 194 -7.42 -15.28 3.93
CA CYS A 194 -6.13 -15.93 4.07
C CYS A 194 -4.96 -14.94 3.87
N TYR A 195 -5.08 -14.02 2.91
CA TYR A 195 -4.04 -13.03 2.63
C TYR A 195 -3.86 -12.08 3.82
N ILE A 196 -4.97 -11.53 4.32
CA ILE A 196 -4.97 -10.61 5.46
C ILE A 196 -4.48 -11.32 6.73
N GLU A 197 -4.92 -12.55 6.99
CA GLU A 197 -4.48 -13.33 8.15
C GLU A 197 -2.96 -13.60 8.14
N ARG A 198 -2.41 -13.98 6.98
CA ARG A 198 -0.96 -14.16 6.83
C ARG A 198 -0.20 -12.86 7.06
N ARG A 199 -0.73 -11.73 6.59
CA ARG A 199 -0.15 -10.39 6.82
C ARG A 199 -0.16 -10.04 8.31
N ASN A 200 -1.28 -10.25 8.99
CA ASN A 200 -1.43 -10.03 10.43
C ASN A 200 -0.42 -10.83 11.25
N PHE A 201 -0.26 -12.12 10.94
CA PHE A 201 0.77 -12.97 11.54
C PHE A 201 2.19 -12.41 11.32
N GLU A 202 2.51 -12.03 10.09
CA GLU A 202 3.86 -11.54 9.75
C GLU A 202 4.18 -10.22 10.43
N ILE A 203 3.23 -9.28 10.43
CA ILE A 203 3.41 -7.94 10.98
C ILE A 203 3.53 -7.95 12.51
N SER A 204 2.69 -8.72 13.21
CA SER A 204 2.80 -8.85 14.67
C SER A 204 4.09 -9.57 15.08
N ALA A 205 4.51 -10.60 14.34
CA ALA A 205 5.77 -11.29 14.61
C ALA A 205 7.00 -10.38 14.43
N THR A 206 7.00 -9.54 13.40
CA THR A 206 8.12 -8.63 13.11
C THR A 206 8.13 -7.44 14.07
N HIS A 207 6.97 -6.84 14.37
CA HIS A 207 6.87 -5.77 15.36
C HIS A 207 7.32 -6.19 16.76
N HIS A 208 6.98 -7.41 17.19
CA HIS A 208 7.44 -7.89 18.49
C HIS A 208 8.96 -8.04 18.57
N MET A 209 9.61 -8.39 17.45
CA MET A 209 11.07 -8.64 17.40
C MET A 209 11.88 -7.34 17.38
N ASP A 210 11.50 -6.40 16.51
CA ASP A 210 12.27 -5.16 16.31
C ASP A 210 11.42 -3.95 15.89
N GLY A 211 10.09 -4.02 16.05
CA GLY A 211 9.19 -2.94 15.67
C GLY A 211 9.00 -2.75 14.16
N GLY A 212 9.54 -3.65 13.32
CA GLY A 212 9.54 -3.47 11.86
C GLY A 212 8.28 -3.95 11.14
N THR A 213 8.00 -3.31 10.00
CA THR A 213 6.98 -3.73 9.03
C THR A 213 7.30 -3.17 7.64
N SER A 214 6.90 -3.88 6.60
CA SER A 214 7.00 -3.38 5.22
C SER A 214 6.00 -2.26 4.93
N CYS A 215 4.85 -2.30 5.59
CA CYS A 215 3.73 -1.42 5.29
C CYS A 215 2.68 -1.41 6.43
N MET A 216 2.46 -0.22 6.99
CA MET A 216 1.33 0.16 7.83
C MET A 216 0.12 0.41 6.94
N SER A 217 -0.72 -0.61 6.76
CA SER A 217 -1.79 -0.59 5.75
C SER A 217 -2.67 0.67 5.78
N GLY A 218 -2.93 1.20 4.59
CA GLY A 218 -3.78 2.39 4.38
C GLY A 218 -5.26 2.24 4.76
N ARG A 219 -5.75 1.02 5.04
CA ARG A 219 -7.13 0.76 5.48
C ARG A 219 -7.49 1.53 6.75
N THR A 220 -6.63 1.49 7.75
CA THR A 220 -6.71 2.38 8.92
C THR A 220 -5.34 2.46 9.56
N GLY A 221 -4.81 3.67 9.66
CA GLY A 221 -3.57 3.97 10.37
C GLY A 221 -3.66 5.34 11.04
N ALA A 222 -3.30 5.41 12.31
CA ALA A 222 -3.19 6.64 13.06
C ALA A 222 -1.75 7.15 13.04
N TYR A 223 -1.57 8.46 12.95
CA TYR A 223 -0.27 9.10 12.89
C TYR A 223 -0.27 10.42 13.66
N ARG A 224 0.88 10.81 14.20
CA ARG A 224 1.04 12.15 14.77
C ARG A 224 0.87 13.19 13.65
N THR A 225 -0.03 14.14 13.85
CA THR A 225 -0.31 15.20 12.86
C THR A 225 0.94 16.04 12.57
N SER A 226 1.86 16.18 13.53
CA SER A 226 3.12 16.90 13.34
C SER A 226 3.97 16.34 12.19
N ILE A 227 3.91 15.03 11.93
CA ILE A 227 4.61 14.37 10.83
C ILE A 227 4.05 14.83 9.48
N PHE A 228 2.73 14.95 9.38
CA PHE A 228 2.05 15.36 8.16
C PHE A 228 2.08 16.86 7.90
N ARG A 229 2.36 17.67 8.92
CA ARG A 229 2.58 19.12 8.78
C ARG A 229 3.97 19.46 8.24
N ASP A 230 4.90 18.52 8.24
CA ASP A 230 6.23 18.74 7.67
C ASP A 230 6.13 19.00 6.15
N ALA A 231 6.65 20.15 5.73
CA ALA A 231 6.69 20.54 4.32
C ALA A 231 7.51 19.54 3.47
N MET A 232 8.56 18.95 4.05
CA MET A 232 9.36 17.93 3.39
C MET A 232 8.57 16.64 3.20
N PHE A 233 7.80 16.22 4.21
CA PHE A 233 6.90 15.07 4.09
C PHE A 233 5.90 15.30 2.94
N LEU A 234 5.19 16.42 2.93
CA LEU A 234 4.17 16.73 1.91
C LEU A 234 4.78 16.76 0.51
N HIS A 235 5.96 17.38 0.36
CA HIS A 235 6.65 17.42 -0.92
C HIS A 235 7.06 16.02 -1.39
N SER A 236 7.73 15.24 -0.53
CA SER A 236 8.20 13.89 -0.86
C SER A 236 7.05 12.92 -1.10
N PHE A 237 5.95 13.01 -0.34
CA PHE A 237 4.77 12.17 -0.51
C PHE A 237 4.11 12.39 -1.89
N ARG A 238 4.00 13.65 -2.33
CA ARG A 238 3.43 14.00 -3.65
C ARG A 238 4.35 13.66 -4.82
N THR A 239 5.66 13.64 -4.61
CA THR A 239 6.66 13.60 -5.70
C THR A 239 7.47 12.32 -5.78
N GLU A 240 7.22 11.35 -4.89
CA GLU A 240 7.89 10.06 -4.92
C GLU A 240 7.80 9.40 -6.30
N ARG A 241 8.91 8.77 -6.70
CA ARG A 241 9.05 8.16 -8.00
C ARG A 241 9.47 6.71 -7.90
N TRP A 242 8.99 5.93 -8.87
CA TRP A 242 9.63 4.69 -9.24
C TRP A 242 10.21 4.85 -10.64
N ARG A 243 11.54 4.82 -10.74
CA ARG A 243 12.27 5.16 -11.96
C ARG A 243 11.88 6.57 -12.44
N ASN A 244 11.29 6.67 -13.63
CA ASN A 244 10.93 7.94 -14.27
C ASN A 244 9.48 8.38 -13.99
N TYR A 245 8.70 7.57 -13.27
CA TYR A 245 7.26 7.78 -13.11
C TYR A 245 6.92 8.17 -11.68
N ILE A 246 6.00 9.13 -11.52
CA ILE A 246 5.41 9.45 -10.22
C ILE A 246 4.60 8.26 -9.74
N LEU A 247 4.75 7.94 -8.45
CA LEU A 247 4.11 6.80 -7.85
C LEU A 247 2.79 7.22 -7.21
N ASN A 248 1.68 6.79 -7.82
CA ASN A 248 0.32 7.13 -7.37
C ASN A 248 -0.29 6.06 -6.45
N ALA A 249 0.35 4.90 -6.36
CA ALA A 249 0.03 3.82 -5.44
C ALA A 249 0.86 3.94 -4.14
N ASP A 250 0.87 2.90 -3.32
CA ASP A 250 1.82 2.66 -2.23
C ASP A 250 1.94 3.84 -1.23
N ASP A 251 0.84 4.55 -0.97
CA ASP A 251 0.80 5.70 -0.06
C ASP A 251 1.17 5.29 1.38
N ASP A 252 0.61 4.18 1.83
CA ASP A 252 0.91 3.55 3.12
C ASP A 252 2.37 3.09 3.24
N ASN A 253 2.91 2.47 2.19
CA ASN A 253 4.31 2.09 2.10
C ASN A 253 5.26 3.30 2.17
N PHE A 254 4.90 4.44 1.56
CA PHE A 254 5.68 5.67 1.70
C PHE A 254 5.68 6.17 3.13
N VAL A 255 4.50 6.29 3.76
CA VAL A 255 4.40 6.76 5.15
C VAL A 255 5.21 5.87 6.07
N THR A 256 5.12 4.56 5.90
CA THR A 256 5.91 3.59 6.69
C THR A 256 7.41 3.82 6.55
N ARG A 257 7.91 3.99 5.33
CA ARG A 257 9.35 4.25 5.09
C ARG A 257 9.79 5.60 5.63
N TRP A 258 8.93 6.62 5.54
CA TRP A 258 9.19 7.93 6.11
C TRP A 258 9.36 7.87 7.64
N LEU A 259 8.50 7.11 8.32
CA LEU A 259 8.62 6.90 9.77
C LEU A 259 9.97 6.29 10.14
N VAL A 260 10.36 5.22 9.43
CA VAL A 260 11.66 4.56 9.62
C VAL A 260 12.84 5.51 9.34
N SER A 261 12.80 6.27 8.25
CA SER A 261 13.90 7.18 7.89
C SER A 261 14.10 8.32 8.89
N HIS A 262 13.06 8.69 9.64
CA HIS A 262 13.08 9.73 10.67
C HIS A 262 13.13 9.16 12.10
N ASN A 263 13.42 7.86 12.27
CA ASN A 263 13.52 7.16 13.55
C ASN A 263 12.24 7.19 14.41
N TRP A 264 11.07 7.36 13.79
CA TRP A 264 9.80 7.16 14.49
C TRP A 264 9.59 5.67 14.76
N LYS A 265 9.15 5.33 15.97
CA LYS A 265 8.67 4.00 16.30
C LYS A 265 7.24 3.81 15.79
N THR A 266 6.90 2.56 15.49
CA THR A 266 5.55 2.18 15.09
C THR A 266 5.01 1.06 15.96
N TRP A 267 3.69 0.96 16.03
CA TRP A 267 3.03 -0.16 16.71
C TRP A 267 1.82 -0.67 15.95
N ILE A 268 1.43 -1.91 16.23
CA ILE A 268 0.24 -2.55 15.69
C ILE A 268 -0.62 -3.06 16.83
N GLN A 269 -1.83 -2.53 16.96
CA GLN A 269 -2.77 -3.07 17.93
C GLN A 269 -3.39 -4.36 17.38
N TYR A 270 -3.36 -5.41 18.20
CA TYR A 270 -3.71 -6.79 17.85
C TYR A 270 -4.67 -7.41 18.86
N GLU A 271 -5.75 -6.70 19.21
CA GLU A 271 -6.85 -7.23 20.01
C GLU A 271 -8.16 -7.28 19.21
N PRO A 272 -9.09 -8.21 19.54
CA PRO A 272 -10.43 -8.27 18.94
C PRO A 272 -11.18 -6.93 18.93
N GLU A 273 -11.02 -6.13 19.98
CA GLU A 273 -11.68 -4.84 20.20
C GLU A 273 -11.17 -3.73 19.26
N CYS A 274 -10.06 -3.95 18.56
CA CYS A 274 -9.53 -3.04 17.56
C CYS A 274 -9.39 -3.69 16.17
N GLU A 275 -10.03 -4.84 15.95
CA GLU A 275 -10.08 -5.47 14.64
C GLU A 275 -10.98 -4.67 13.70
N ILE A 276 -10.39 -4.10 12.65
CA ILE A 276 -11.18 -3.47 11.59
C ILE A 276 -11.60 -4.51 10.55
N GLU A 277 -12.77 -4.31 9.96
CA GLU A 277 -13.22 -5.11 8.82
C GLU A 277 -13.08 -4.33 7.51
N THR A 278 -12.78 -5.04 6.43
CA THR A 278 -12.69 -4.47 5.07
C THR A 278 -13.26 -5.45 4.05
N THR A 279 -13.66 -4.95 2.90
CA THR A 279 -14.05 -5.77 1.74
C THR A 279 -12.90 -5.95 0.77
N LEU A 280 -12.93 -7.01 -0.02
CA LEU A 280 -11.95 -7.26 -1.07
C LEU A 280 -12.63 -7.56 -2.39
N GLU A 281 -11.88 -7.44 -3.48
CA GLU A 281 -12.38 -7.70 -4.83
C GLU A 281 -12.62 -9.22 -5.05
N TYR A 282 -13.40 -9.56 -6.07
CA TYR A 282 -13.74 -10.95 -6.42
C TYR A 282 -13.26 -11.33 -7.84
N GLY A 283 -13.04 -12.62 -8.07
CA GLY A 283 -12.72 -13.16 -9.40
C GLY A 283 -11.45 -12.54 -9.99
N LEU A 284 -11.52 -12.07 -11.24
CA LEU A 284 -10.36 -11.46 -11.91
C LEU A 284 -9.90 -10.15 -11.25
N ARG A 285 -10.82 -9.37 -10.66
CA ARG A 285 -10.47 -8.14 -9.94
C ARG A 285 -9.63 -8.43 -8.71
N PHE A 286 -9.87 -9.55 -8.03
CA PHE A 286 -9.02 -10.02 -6.95
C PHE A 286 -7.59 -10.28 -7.41
N LEU A 287 -7.40 -10.87 -8.59
CA LEU A 287 -6.06 -11.12 -9.15
C LEU A 287 -5.32 -9.82 -9.50
N TYR A 288 -6.04 -8.82 -10.04
CA TYR A 288 -5.48 -7.48 -10.26
C TYR A 288 -5.08 -6.82 -8.93
N GLN A 289 -5.91 -6.96 -7.90
CA GLN A 289 -5.63 -6.48 -6.55
C GLN A 289 -4.37 -7.14 -5.95
N CYS A 290 -4.24 -8.47 -6.04
CA CYS A 290 -3.03 -9.19 -5.62
C CYS A 290 -1.78 -8.74 -6.40
N SER A 291 -1.90 -8.54 -7.71
CA SER A 291 -0.80 -8.07 -8.56
C SER A 291 -0.34 -6.68 -8.17
N ARG A 292 -1.28 -5.78 -7.85
CA ARG A 292 -0.97 -4.44 -7.35
C ARG A 292 -0.20 -4.50 -6.02
N TRP A 293 -0.70 -5.22 -5.02
CA TRP A 293 0.01 -5.36 -3.74
C TRP A 293 1.39 -6.02 -3.90
N ALA A 294 1.52 -6.99 -4.80
CA ALA A 294 2.82 -7.60 -5.10
C ALA A 294 3.79 -6.57 -5.70
N ARG A 295 3.36 -5.70 -6.62
CA ARG A 295 4.18 -4.60 -7.15
C ARG A 295 4.58 -3.62 -6.06
N SER A 296 3.65 -3.19 -5.22
CA SER A 296 3.91 -2.31 -4.07
C SER A 296 4.99 -2.88 -3.16
N ASN A 297 4.85 -4.16 -2.82
CA ASN A 297 5.80 -4.86 -1.95
C ASN A 297 7.20 -4.93 -2.59
N TRP A 298 7.30 -5.25 -3.87
CA TRP A 298 8.57 -5.24 -4.59
C TRP A 298 9.24 -3.87 -4.59
N ARG A 299 8.51 -2.82 -4.97
CA ARG A 299 9.05 -1.46 -5.05
C ARG A 299 9.50 -0.94 -3.69
N SER A 300 8.62 -1.04 -2.70
CA SER A 300 8.88 -0.52 -1.36
C SER A 300 10.01 -1.27 -0.68
N ASN A 301 10.02 -2.62 -0.71
CA ASN A 301 11.07 -3.38 -0.04
C ASN A 301 12.43 -3.19 -0.71
N TRP A 302 12.47 -3.09 -2.04
CA TRP A 302 13.70 -2.73 -2.74
C TRP A 302 14.23 -1.36 -2.30
N THR A 303 13.34 -0.36 -2.21
CA THR A 303 13.72 0.99 -1.80
C THR A 303 14.24 1.01 -0.35
N SER A 304 13.54 0.36 0.59
CA SER A 304 13.99 0.23 1.97
C SER A 304 15.34 -0.47 2.10
N LEU A 305 15.56 -1.56 1.36
CA LEU A 305 16.79 -2.36 1.46
C LEU A 305 18.00 -1.71 0.78
N VAL A 306 17.80 -1.15 -0.41
CA VAL A 306 18.91 -0.82 -1.32
C VAL A 306 19.14 0.68 -1.42
N VAL A 307 18.07 1.49 -1.38
CA VAL A 307 18.15 2.94 -1.56
C VAL A 307 18.29 3.64 -0.21
N GLU A 308 17.32 3.44 0.68
CA GLU A 308 17.21 4.14 1.98
C GLU A 308 18.09 3.50 3.07
N ARG A 309 18.13 2.16 3.11
CA ARG A 309 19.03 1.35 3.98
C ARG A 309 18.87 1.52 5.49
N HIS A 310 17.92 2.32 5.98
CA HIS A 310 17.68 2.51 7.42
C HIS A 310 17.32 1.20 8.15
N VAL A 311 16.57 0.32 7.47
CA VAL A 311 16.08 -0.96 8.01
C VAL A 311 17.22 -1.89 8.47
N TRP A 312 18.41 -1.82 7.84
CA TRP A 312 19.55 -2.65 8.20
C TRP A 312 20.04 -2.41 9.63
N LYS A 313 19.95 -1.16 10.10
CA LYS A 313 20.41 -0.77 11.44
C LYS A 313 19.27 -0.80 12.46
N GLN A 314 18.10 -0.32 12.07
CA GLN A 314 16.97 -0.16 12.99
C GLN A 314 16.18 -1.46 13.19
N GLN A 315 16.07 -2.30 12.15
CA GLN A 315 15.15 -3.44 12.10
C GLN A 315 15.82 -4.67 11.46
N PRO A 316 16.88 -5.23 12.08
CA PRO A 316 17.68 -6.29 11.47
C PRO A 316 16.89 -7.60 11.27
N TRP A 317 15.97 -7.92 12.19
CA TRP A 317 15.12 -9.10 12.05
C TRP A 317 14.13 -8.90 10.91
N SER A 318 13.46 -7.76 10.82
CA SER A 318 12.53 -7.46 9.72
C SER A 318 13.23 -7.34 8.37
N THR A 319 14.46 -6.85 8.34
CA THR A 319 15.34 -6.89 7.15
C THR A 319 15.51 -8.30 6.62
N TYR A 320 15.84 -9.25 7.48
CA TYR A 320 15.95 -10.67 7.11
C TYR A 320 14.58 -11.31 6.80
N ALA A 321 13.64 -11.16 7.72
CA ALA A 321 12.40 -11.93 7.77
C ALA A 321 11.33 -11.46 6.77
N LEU A 322 11.36 -10.18 6.39
CA LEU A 322 10.31 -9.55 5.60
C LEU A 322 10.85 -8.92 4.31
N HIS A 323 11.92 -8.14 4.40
CA HIS A 323 12.46 -7.48 3.21
C HIS A 323 13.24 -8.45 2.29
N ILE A 324 14.30 -9.12 2.78
CA ILE A 324 15.07 -10.11 2.00
C ILE A 324 14.19 -11.30 1.60
N ALA A 325 13.36 -11.74 2.54
CA ALA A 325 12.33 -12.74 2.36
C ALA A 325 11.44 -12.57 1.13
N THR A 326 11.18 -11.32 0.71
CA THR A 326 10.35 -11.03 -0.46
C THR A 326 10.93 -11.68 -1.72
N PHE A 327 12.25 -11.62 -1.88
CA PHE A 327 13.00 -12.14 -3.02
C PHE A 327 13.06 -13.68 -3.05
N THR A 328 12.85 -14.34 -1.90
CA THR A 328 12.90 -15.79 -1.77
C THR A 328 11.53 -16.41 -1.45
N SER A 329 10.44 -15.71 -1.78
CA SER A 329 9.08 -16.12 -1.41
C SER A 329 8.38 -17.04 -2.42
N LEU A 330 9.12 -17.58 -3.41
CA LEU A 330 8.60 -18.44 -4.47
C LEU A 330 8.37 -19.88 -3.97
N ALA A 331 7.25 -20.08 -3.26
CA ALA A 331 6.92 -21.39 -2.67
C ALA A 331 6.95 -22.54 -3.68
N PHE A 332 6.52 -22.31 -4.93
CA PHE A 332 6.50 -23.36 -5.96
C PHE A 332 7.90 -23.82 -6.39
N VAL A 333 8.94 -23.02 -6.16
CA VAL A 333 10.35 -23.39 -6.42
C VAL A 333 10.94 -24.04 -5.18
N PHE A 334 10.83 -23.35 -4.03
CA PHE A 334 11.53 -23.77 -2.82
C PHE A 334 10.90 -25.00 -2.16
N ASP A 335 9.60 -25.21 -2.27
CA ASP A 335 8.94 -26.37 -1.66
C ASP A 335 9.39 -27.70 -2.30
N PRO A 336 9.29 -27.91 -3.62
CA PRO A 336 9.80 -29.13 -4.24
C PRO A 336 11.30 -29.29 -4.06
N LEU A 337 12.07 -28.18 -4.11
CA LEU A 337 13.52 -28.23 -3.97
C LEU A 337 13.98 -28.69 -2.58
N ILE A 338 13.30 -28.27 -1.51
CA ILE A 338 13.58 -28.74 -0.14
C ILE A 338 13.28 -30.24 -0.03
N LEU A 339 12.15 -30.71 -0.58
CA LEU A 339 11.78 -32.13 -0.54
C LEU A 339 12.75 -32.99 -1.36
N ALA A 340 13.13 -32.54 -2.57
CA ALA A 340 14.06 -33.23 -3.44
C ALA A 340 15.48 -33.29 -2.84
N SER A 341 15.97 -32.16 -2.30
CA SER A 341 17.27 -32.10 -1.63
C SER A 341 17.35 -33.01 -0.41
N LEU A 342 16.28 -33.13 0.39
CA LEU A 342 16.22 -34.12 1.47
C LEU A 342 16.28 -35.55 0.93
N TRP A 343 15.49 -35.86 -0.10
CA TRP A 343 15.40 -37.21 -0.65
C TRP A 343 16.71 -37.69 -1.27
N TRP A 344 17.41 -36.82 -2.00
CA TRP A 344 18.71 -37.13 -2.59
C TRP A 344 19.86 -37.03 -1.59
N GLY A 345 19.79 -36.11 -0.62
CA GLY A 345 20.81 -35.95 0.42
C GLY A 345 20.87 -37.13 1.40
N THR A 346 19.77 -37.85 1.53
CA THR A 346 19.64 -39.05 2.38
C THR A 346 19.76 -40.36 1.60
N ALA A 347 20.26 -40.33 0.35
CA ALA A 347 20.35 -41.51 -0.51
C ALA A 347 21.17 -42.66 0.09
N ASN A 348 22.22 -42.34 0.87
CA ASN A 348 23.10 -43.32 1.51
C ASN A 348 22.63 -43.75 2.90
N TRP A 349 21.49 -43.25 3.39
CA TRP A 349 20.98 -43.60 4.71
C TRP A 349 20.27 -44.95 4.68
N ASN A 350 20.13 -45.57 5.86
CA ASN A 350 19.25 -46.73 6.00
C ASN A 350 17.82 -46.37 5.55
N GLU A 351 17.20 -47.23 4.74
CA GLU A 351 15.89 -47.00 4.12
C GLU A 351 14.78 -46.67 5.14
N VAL A 352 14.81 -47.30 6.32
CA VAL A 352 13.84 -47.02 7.39
C VAL A 352 14.01 -45.59 7.91
N ILE A 353 15.24 -45.20 8.24
CA ILE A 353 15.56 -43.86 8.74
C ILE A 353 15.22 -42.80 7.69
N ARG A 354 15.56 -43.07 6.43
CA ARG A 354 15.25 -42.20 5.29
C ARG A 354 13.75 -41.93 5.15
N ARG A 355 12.92 -42.98 5.23
CA ARG A 355 11.45 -42.85 5.19
C ARG A 355 10.92 -42.05 6.38
N TYR A 356 11.47 -42.25 7.58
CA TYR A 356 11.09 -41.45 8.74
C TYR A 356 11.43 -39.97 8.58
N ALA A 357 12.65 -39.65 8.14
CA ALA A 357 13.07 -38.26 7.88
C ALA A 357 12.13 -37.58 6.87
N PHE A 358 11.79 -38.27 5.79
CA PHE A 358 10.87 -37.74 4.78
C PHE A 358 9.44 -37.55 5.32
N ARG A 359 8.91 -38.50 6.10
CA ARG A 359 7.60 -38.37 6.75
C ARG A 359 7.55 -37.21 7.74
N ILE A 360 8.58 -37.03 8.56
CA ILE A 360 8.70 -35.88 9.47
C ILE A 360 8.70 -34.57 8.67
N MET A 361 9.43 -34.52 7.55
CA MET A 361 9.43 -33.36 6.67
C MET A 361 8.05 -33.07 6.08
N LEU A 362 7.28 -34.08 5.67
CA LEU A 362 5.91 -33.90 5.18
C LEU A 362 4.96 -33.39 6.27
N VAL A 363 5.06 -33.90 7.50
CA VAL A 363 4.28 -33.40 8.65
C VAL A 363 4.62 -31.93 8.94
N PHE A 364 5.91 -31.61 8.96
CA PHE A 364 6.38 -30.24 9.14
C PHE A 364 5.91 -29.33 7.99
N PHE A 365 5.88 -29.86 6.77
CA PHE A 365 5.37 -29.14 5.61
C PHE A 365 3.88 -28.82 5.75
N ALA A 366 3.06 -29.78 6.18
CA ALA A 366 1.65 -29.56 6.49
C ALA A 366 1.47 -28.47 7.56
N PHE A 367 2.26 -28.52 8.63
CA PHE A 367 2.29 -27.45 9.64
C PHE A 367 2.55 -26.07 9.03
N THR A 368 3.51 -25.94 8.11
CA THR A 368 3.83 -24.65 7.47
C THR A 368 2.70 -24.07 6.64
N LYS A 369 1.79 -24.91 6.12
CA LYS A 369 0.63 -24.47 5.34
C LYS A 369 -0.51 -23.97 6.22
N VAL A 370 -0.60 -24.45 7.46
CA VAL A 370 -1.69 -24.19 8.40
C VAL A 370 -1.35 -23.11 9.43
N VAL A 371 -0.11 -23.06 9.93
CA VAL A 371 0.24 -22.28 11.14
C VAL A 371 -0.13 -20.79 11.07
N LYS A 372 0.04 -20.15 9.91
CA LYS A 372 -0.30 -18.73 9.70
C LYS A 372 -1.80 -18.46 9.55
N LEU A 373 -2.63 -19.49 9.47
CA LEU A 373 -4.08 -19.41 9.30
C LEU A 373 -4.85 -19.89 10.55
N LEU A 374 -4.14 -20.20 11.65
CA LEU A 374 -4.76 -20.74 12.86
C LEU A 374 -5.82 -19.81 13.46
N GLY A 375 -5.62 -18.49 13.45
CA GLY A 375 -6.62 -17.54 13.94
C GLY A 375 -7.93 -17.62 13.16
N LEU A 376 -7.80 -17.78 11.84
CA LEU A 376 -8.94 -17.90 10.93
C LEU A 376 -9.73 -19.22 11.14
N PHE A 377 -9.03 -20.36 11.27
CA PHE A 377 -9.66 -21.65 11.57
C PHE A 377 -10.24 -21.72 12.99
N ARG A 378 -9.64 -21.01 13.96
CA ARG A 378 -10.17 -20.93 15.32
C ARG A 378 -11.52 -20.20 15.36
N LYS A 379 -11.69 -19.17 14.53
CA LYS A 379 -12.96 -18.45 14.41
C LYS A 379 -14.00 -19.27 13.63
N ASN A 380 -13.58 -19.93 12.54
CA ASN A 380 -14.45 -20.71 11.66
C ASN A 380 -13.82 -22.08 11.34
N PRO A 381 -14.06 -23.12 12.16
CA PRO A 381 -13.44 -24.44 11.96
C PRO A 381 -13.81 -25.12 10.63
N VAL A 382 -15.02 -24.86 10.12
CA VAL A 382 -15.52 -25.39 8.84
C VAL A 382 -14.66 -24.92 7.66
N ASP A 383 -13.99 -23.77 7.79
CA ASP A 383 -13.19 -23.22 6.71
C ASP A 383 -11.95 -24.07 6.37
N ILE A 384 -11.63 -25.11 7.16
CA ILE A 384 -10.60 -26.09 6.83
C ILE A 384 -10.83 -26.77 5.47
N LEU A 385 -12.09 -26.83 5.00
CA LEU A 385 -12.45 -27.33 3.67
C LEU A 385 -11.79 -26.53 2.54
N TYR A 386 -11.49 -25.25 2.77
CA TYR A 386 -10.80 -24.39 1.79
C TYR A 386 -9.27 -24.46 1.88
N LEU A 387 -8.70 -25.25 2.78
CA LEU A 387 -7.25 -25.39 2.93
C LEU A 387 -6.57 -25.82 1.60
N PRO A 388 -7.08 -26.82 0.84
CA PRO A 388 -6.48 -27.20 -0.45
C PRO A 388 -6.44 -26.04 -1.44
N LEU A 389 -7.53 -25.26 -1.53
CA LEU A 389 -7.62 -24.07 -2.37
C LEU A 389 -6.53 -23.04 -1.98
N SER A 390 -6.35 -22.80 -0.69
CA SER A 390 -5.33 -21.86 -0.20
C SER A 390 -3.89 -22.29 -0.54
N ILE A 391 -3.62 -23.61 -0.56
CA ILE A 391 -2.30 -24.15 -0.89
C ILE A 391 -2.02 -23.99 -2.38
N VAL A 392 -2.96 -24.38 -3.24
CA VAL A 392 -2.85 -24.22 -4.69
C VAL A 392 -2.69 -22.75 -5.06
N PHE A 393 -3.52 -21.89 -4.47
CA PHE A 393 -3.43 -20.45 -4.69
C PHE A 393 -2.09 -19.89 -4.18
N GLY A 394 -1.54 -20.40 -3.07
CA GLY A 394 -0.22 -20.00 -2.58
C GLY A 394 0.91 -20.26 -3.59
N TYR A 395 0.85 -21.36 -4.33
CA TYR A 395 1.79 -21.63 -5.43
C TYR A 395 1.55 -20.70 -6.62
N PHE A 396 0.29 -20.55 -7.03
CA PHE A 396 -0.10 -19.64 -8.11
C PHE A 396 0.27 -18.17 -7.82
N HIS A 397 0.14 -17.73 -6.57
CA HIS A 397 0.52 -16.39 -6.14
C HIS A 397 2.04 -16.16 -6.28
N GLY A 398 2.87 -17.21 -6.30
CA GLY A 398 4.28 -17.10 -6.68
C GLY A 398 4.45 -16.60 -8.11
N LEU A 399 3.60 -17.05 -9.04
CA LEU A 399 3.57 -16.57 -10.43
C LEU A 399 3.09 -15.12 -10.51
N ILE A 400 2.07 -14.74 -9.72
CA ILE A 400 1.62 -13.34 -9.60
C ILE A 400 2.78 -12.44 -9.16
N LYS A 401 3.58 -12.87 -8.18
CA LYS A 401 4.76 -12.12 -7.72
C LYS A 401 5.82 -11.96 -8.80
N LEU A 402 6.04 -12.97 -9.64
CA LEU A 402 6.96 -12.86 -10.79
C LEU A 402 6.42 -11.91 -11.85
N TYR A 403 5.14 -12.03 -12.21
CA TYR A 403 4.49 -11.09 -13.12
C TYR A 403 4.58 -9.64 -12.61
N ALA A 404 4.34 -9.42 -11.32
CA ALA A 404 4.49 -8.12 -10.67
C ALA A 404 5.93 -7.57 -10.78
N LEU A 405 6.95 -8.42 -10.61
CA LEU A 405 8.36 -8.05 -10.76
C LEU A 405 8.70 -7.53 -12.17
N PHE A 406 8.11 -8.12 -13.21
CA PHE A 406 8.31 -7.66 -14.59
C PHE A 406 7.41 -6.48 -14.99
N THR A 407 6.41 -6.13 -14.16
CA THR A 407 5.46 -5.03 -14.43
C THR A 407 5.55 -3.87 -13.43
N LEU A 408 6.69 -3.69 -12.75
CA LEU A 408 6.87 -2.64 -11.73
C LEU A 408 6.66 -1.20 -12.25
N ASN A 409 6.75 -0.99 -13.56
CA ASN A 409 6.46 0.30 -14.20
C ASN A 409 4.97 0.68 -14.15
N MET A 410 4.06 -0.28 -13.88
CA MET A 410 2.64 0.02 -13.65
C MET A 410 2.47 0.66 -12.26
N THR A 411 2.36 1.98 -12.21
CA THR A 411 2.26 2.75 -10.96
C THR A 411 0.82 3.15 -10.58
N THR A 412 -0.19 2.61 -11.28
CA THR A 412 -1.61 2.96 -11.13
C THR A 412 -2.39 1.97 -10.26
N TRP A 413 -3.67 2.29 -10.02
CA TRP A 413 -4.54 1.54 -9.13
C TRP A 413 -5.10 0.26 -9.75
N GLY A 414 -5.22 0.17 -11.09
CA GLY A 414 -5.38 -1.06 -11.89
C GLY A 414 -6.63 -1.93 -11.64
N SER A 415 -7.26 -1.81 -10.48
CA SER A 415 -8.46 -2.56 -10.07
C SER A 415 -9.72 -1.68 -10.04
N ARG A 416 -9.56 -0.35 -10.15
CA ARG A 416 -10.67 0.63 -10.15
C ARG A 416 -10.62 1.41 -11.46
N LYS A 417 -11.72 1.42 -12.23
CA LYS A 417 -11.83 2.01 -13.58
C LYS A 417 -11.32 3.47 -13.62
N ASP A 418 -11.81 4.31 -12.72
CA ASP A 418 -11.43 5.72 -12.61
C ASP A 418 -10.00 5.98 -12.10
N GLY A 419 -9.40 4.94 -11.49
CA GLY A 419 -8.03 4.96 -11.03
C GLY A 419 -7.01 5.08 -12.18
N ASP A 420 -7.44 4.80 -13.42
CA ASP A 420 -6.59 4.74 -14.61
C ASP A 420 -7.06 5.70 -15.74
N ASP A 421 -8.26 6.30 -15.63
CA ASP A 421 -8.85 7.18 -16.67
C ASP A 421 -7.98 8.37 -17.12
N ASN A 422 -7.06 8.84 -16.26
CA ASN A 422 -6.22 10.02 -16.51
C ASN A 422 -4.72 9.68 -16.48
N ASP A 423 -4.34 8.47 -16.90
CA ASP A 423 -2.96 8.01 -16.88
C ASP A 423 -1.98 8.91 -17.64
N ASN A 424 -2.43 9.53 -18.74
CA ASN A 424 -1.60 10.48 -19.50
C ASN A 424 -1.18 11.70 -18.67
N LEU A 425 -2.03 12.13 -17.73
CA LEU A 425 -1.75 13.23 -16.79
C LEU A 425 -0.98 12.74 -15.56
N ARG A 426 -1.25 11.52 -15.10
CA ARG A 426 -0.69 10.92 -13.87
C ARG A 426 0.70 10.29 -14.05
N LEU A 427 0.98 9.76 -15.24
CA LEU A 427 2.23 9.10 -15.62
C LEU A 427 3.15 10.02 -16.43
N ALA A 428 2.78 11.30 -16.54
CA ALA A 428 3.62 12.30 -17.19
C ALA A 428 5.03 12.29 -16.53
N PRO A 429 6.11 12.23 -17.33
CA PRO A 429 7.45 12.36 -16.80
C PRO A 429 7.56 13.71 -16.09
N TRP A 430 8.19 13.73 -14.92
CA TRP A 430 8.35 14.97 -14.17
C TRP A 430 9.02 16.04 -15.05
N PRO A 431 8.55 17.31 -15.01
CA PRO A 431 9.18 18.39 -15.76
C PRO A 431 10.68 18.45 -15.42
N ARG A 432 11.55 18.32 -16.42
CA ARG A 432 12.99 18.51 -16.18
C ARG A 432 13.19 19.90 -15.59
N ARG A 433 13.92 20.00 -14.46
CA ARG A 433 14.37 21.31 -13.96
C ARG A 433 15.04 22.03 -15.12
N CYS A 434 14.67 23.30 -15.32
CA CYS A 434 15.25 24.14 -16.36
C CYS A 434 16.78 24.08 -16.27
N ALA A 435 17.47 23.86 -17.40
CA ALA A 435 18.93 23.71 -17.43
C ALA A 435 19.67 24.90 -16.77
N ILE A 436 19.05 26.09 -16.84
CA ILE A 436 19.51 27.35 -16.23
C ILE A 436 19.65 27.26 -14.70
N LEU A 437 18.85 26.42 -14.02
CA LEU A 437 18.92 26.24 -12.57
C LEU A 437 20.01 25.24 -12.14
N ASN A 438 20.47 24.37 -13.04
CA ASN A 438 21.49 23.37 -12.73
C ASN A 438 22.91 23.90 -12.99
N ASN A 439 23.05 24.76 -14.00
CA ASN A 439 24.28 25.50 -14.29
C ASN A 439 23.91 26.99 -14.28
N PRO A 440 24.06 27.71 -13.14
CA PRO A 440 24.02 29.16 -13.21
C PRO A 440 25.11 29.57 -14.24
N PRO A 441 24.77 30.37 -15.26
CA PRO A 441 25.75 30.82 -16.23
C PRO A 441 26.90 31.51 -15.49
N LEU A 442 28.14 31.10 -15.80
CA LEU A 442 29.37 31.65 -15.23
C LEU A 442 29.71 33.05 -15.76
N GLU A 443 28.85 33.62 -16.59
CA GLU A 443 28.88 35.00 -17.05
C GLU A 443 27.60 35.68 -16.60
N GLU A 444 27.72 36.95 -16.19
CA GLU A 444 26.63 37.83 -15.78
C GLU A 444 25.50 37.83 -16.82
N VAL A 445 24.57 36.89 -16.70
CA VAL A 445 23.28 37.01 -17.36
C VAL A 445 22.52 38.04 -16.55
N GLU A 446 22.40 39.24 -17.13
CA GLU A 446 21.45 40.25 -16.71
C GLU A 446 20.10 39.58 -16.49
N ILE A 447 19.76 39.36 -15.23
CA ILE A 447 18.41 39.00 -14.83
C ILE A 447 17.57 40.18 -15.29
N ILE A 448 16.74 39.98 -16.31
CA ILE A 448 15.74 40.96 -16.74
C ILE A 448 14.82 41.19 -15.52
N ARG A 449 15.16 42.20 -14.73
CA ARG A 449 14.29 42.71 -13.68
C ARG A 449 13.18 43.44 -14.42
N TYR A 450 12.00 42.84 -14.46
CA TYR A 450 10.77 43.61 -14.64
C TYR A 450 10.63 44.51 -13.41
N MET A 451 11.29 45.67 -13.47
CA MET A 451 11.00 46.80 -12.60
C MET A 451 9.64 47.31 -13.08
N GLY A 452 8.58 46.96 -12.36
CA GLY A 452 7.33 47.70 -12.45
C GLY A 452 7.64 49.18 -12.23
N GLU A 453 7.13 50.04 -13.10
CA GLU A 453 7.34 51.48 -13.08
C GLU A 453 6.90 52.06 -11.73
N ALA A 454 7.87 52.26 -10.84
CA ALA A 454 7.80 53.24 -9.79
C ALA A 454 9.16 53.91 -9.71
N GLU A 455 9.13 55.23 -9.92
CA GLU A 455 10.17 56.21 -9.64
C GLU A 455 11.32 56.31 -10.65
N ARG A 456 11.24 57.33 -11.52
CA ARG A 456 12.33 58.29 -11.78
C ARG A 456 11.77 59.64 -12.27
N PRO A 457 12.50 60.76 -12.05
CA PRO A 457 11.93 62.10 -11.91
C PRO A 457 11.75 62.85 -13.23
N MET A 458 10.86 63.84 -13.18
CA MET A 458 10.56 64.79 -14.25
C MET A 458 11.80 65.56 -14.77
N SER A 459 11.96 65.62 -16.10
CA SER A 459 12.38 66.84 -16.79
C SER A 459 11.86 66.86 -18.25
N PRO A 460 11.65 68.05 -18.86
CA PRO A 460 10.64 68.22 -19.89
C PRO A 460 11.25 68.30 -21.30
N SER A 461 10.74 67.52 -22.24
CA SER A 461 10.95 67.81 -23.66
C SER A 461 9.74 67.39 -24.49
N LYS A 462 9.26 68.35 -25.28
CA LYS A 462 8.02 68.34 -26.04
C LYS A 462 8.14 67.41 -27.26
N SER A 463 7.26 66.43 -27.36
CA SER A 463 6.77 65.94 -28.66
C SER A 463 5.37 65.37 -28.49
N LYS A 464 4.40 66.10 -29.05
CA LYS A 464 2.98 65.73 -29.11
C LYS A 464 2.81 64.38 -29.81
N CYS A 465 2.09 63.45 -29.19
CA CYS A 465 1.39 62.40 -29.93
C CYS A 465 -0.04 62.27 -29.40
N LYS A 466 -1.00 62.38 -30.32
CA LYS A 466 -2.45 62.44 -30.10
C LYS A 466 -2.95 61.12 -29.50
N ILE A 467 -3.81 61.22 -28.48
CA ILE A 467 -4.65 60.11 -28.00
C ILE A 467 -5.90 60.06 -28.89
N VAL A 468 -6.11 58.95 -29.58
CA VAL A 468 -7.39 58.60 -30.20
C VAL A 468 -8.06 57.61 -29.25
N ILE A 469 -9.19 58.02 -28.68
CA ILE A 469 -10.08 57.16 -27.90
C ILE A 469 -11.13 56.65 -28.88
N ASN A 470 -11.21 55.34 -29.09
CA ASN A 470 -12.36 54.72 -29.74
C ASN A 470 -13.06 53.77 -28.76
N ASP A 471 -14.19 54.26 -28.26
CA ASP A 471 -15.38 53.49 -27.88
C ASP A 471 -16.28 53.39 -29.14
N PRO A 472 -17.45 52.73 -29.20
CA PRO A 472 -18.02 51.53 -28.56
C PRO A 472 -18.61 50.57 -29.63
N SER A 473 -19.33 49.53 -29.19
CA SER A 473 -20.58 48.99 -29.82
C SER A 473 -20.84 49.22 -31.32
N ASN A 474 -20.43 48.27 -32.18
CA ASN A 474 -21.17 47.74 -33.35
C ASN A 474 -20.23 46.92 -34.23
N SER A 475 -20.38 45.60 -34.31
CA SER A 475 -20.32 44.85 -35.58
C SER A 475 -20.57 43.36 -35.34
N SER A 476 -21.59 42.86 -36.02
CA SER A 476 -21.91 41.46 -36.27
C SER A 476 -20.75 40.66 -36.89
N ALA A 477 -20.39 39.52 -36.31
CA ALA A 477 -19.69 38.43 -37.01
C ALA A 477 -19.99 37.08 -36.34
N ALA A 478 -20.25 36.06 -37.16
CA ALA A 478 -20.74 34.72 -36.81
C ALA A 478 -19.77 33.89 -35.95
N PRO A 479 -20.25 32.88 -35.20
CA PRO A 479 -19.39 32.03 -34.36
C PRO A 479 -18.53 31.06 -35.20
N PRO A 480 -17.30 30.73 -34.75
CA PRO A 480 -16.46 29.75 -35.41
C PRO A 480 -16.99 28.32 -35.16
N THR A 481 -16.88 27.49 -36.20
CA THR A 481 -17.18 26.04 -36.22
C THR A 481 -16.27 25.25 -35.27
N PRO A 482 -16.77 24.15 -34.67
CA PRO A 482 -15.95 23.27 -33.82
C PRO A 482 -14.97 22.45 -34.67
N PRO A 483 -13.78 22.10 -34.15
CA PRO A 483 -12.84 21.23 -34.84
C PRO A 483 -13.38 19.78 -34.92
N GLU A 484 -13.21 19.18 -36.10
CA GLU A 484 -13.56 17.79 -36.42
C GLU A 484 -12.84 16.78 -35.51
N GLU A 485 -13.60 15.78 -35.04
CA GLU A 485 -13.07 14.56 -34.41
C GLU A 485 -12.21 13.76 -35.41
N PRO A 486 -10.97 13.37 -35.08
CA PRO A 486 -10.30 12.32 -35.82
C PRO A 486 -10.91 10.96 -35.46
N ALA A 487 -11.36 10.26 -36.49
CA ALA A 487 -11.94 8.93 -36.45
C ALA A 487 -11.11 7.94 -35.63
N SER A 488 -11.79 7.23 -34.71
CA SER A 488 -11.22 6.11 -33.98
C SER A 488 -10.90 4.96 -34.94
N GLU A 489 -9.62 4.78 -35.25
CA GLU A 489 -9.13 3.57 -35.91
C GLU A 489 -8.98 2.49 -34.84
N LYS A 490 -9.91 1.53 -34.86
CA LYS A 490 -9.88 0.31 -34.06
C LYS A 490 -8.65 -0.51 -34.45
N THR A 491 -7.67 -0.61 -33.55
CA THR A 491 -6.64 -1.65 -33.63
C THR A 491 -6.90 -2.72 -32.56
N PRO A 492 -6.84 -4.03 -32.88
CA PRO A 492 -7.29 -5.09 -32.00
C PRO A 492 -6.27 -5.37 -30.88
N LEU A 493 -6.79 -5.62 -29.69
CA LEU A 493 -6.06 -6.14 -28.54
C LEU A 493 -5.57 -7.57 -28.82
N LEU A 494 -4.28 -7.81 -28.59
CA LEU A 494 -3.67 -9.11 -28.31
C LEU A 494 -3.15 -9.10 -26.87
#